data_AF-A0A925GYW8-F1
#
_entry.id   AF-A0A925GYW8-F1
#
_cell.length_a   1.000
_cell.length_b   1.000
_cell.length_c   1.000
_cell.angle_alpha   90.00
_cell.angle_beta   90.00
_cell.angle_gamma   90.00
#
_symmetry.space_group_name_H-M   'P 1'
#
loop_
_entity.id
_entity.type
_entity.pdbx_description
1 polymer ?
#
loop_
_entity_poly.entity_id
_entity_poly.type
_entity_poly.pdbx_seq_one_letter_code
_entity_poly.pdbx_strand_id
1 'polypeptide(L)'
;MALRCIWVSAILISLLESLVAQTPSQEEFKVYTEHPRLLLTSKRLRLLRRERERQSLRWIQFDTLMRGRAAMPEQPFSSALYSQVTEDATPCRNAAAAVRPATDLRQVALVFDWCQGSLEEPLIQQLKLRLERSLKERPSGSFASARDRTFAALVLNDSPALNQIVNVWWRANVAKALREGSREITHADLYPFTEMIHAIRDNLQVEMREDILPVFKTLAHARLLSYYPASFPAAENEYRIPYFTGKGEPDLRLAALNRAAEFALVSYESNAQEMQFLQGWLLLDRFVLKNAFGAPYEFLWANPYQPGLPFQKTPLLLHEERSGTLFARSSWEEDAEWLGVFGGLGQLFRDGQVQPAPLLKPLEIGSAMILSGSRTEREFQVPDSTPDHWFLLGLT
;
A
#
# COMPACT_ATOMS: atom_id res chain seq x y z
N MET A 1 -8.72 -63.31 44.90
CA MET A 1 -7.42 -62.72 44.53
C MET A 1 -7.28 -62.85 43.01
N ALA A 2 -6.86 -61.79 42.32
CA ALA A 2 -6.82 -61.59 40.85
C ALA A 2 -8.01 -60.80 40.28
N LEU A 3 -7.85 -59.47 40.32
CA LEU A 3 -8.63 -58.47 39.59
C LEU A 3 -7.89 -58.11 38.29
N ARG A 4 -8.68 -57.81 37.25
CA ARG A 4 -8.43 -56.91 36.11
C ARG A 4 -7.49 -57.36 34.99
N CYS A 5 -8.09 -57.54 33.82
CA CYS A 5 -7.63 -57.26 32.45
C CYS A 5 -8.69 -57.92 31.51
N ILE A 6 -9.29 -57.37 30.47
CA ILE A 6 -9.19 -56.17 29.64
C ILE A 6 -10.57 -56.06 28.97
N TRP A 7 -11.26 -54.92 29.06
CA TRP A 7 -12.40 -54.57 28.21
C TRP A 7 -12.27 -53.08 27.87
N VAL A 8 -11.39 -52.72 26.95
CA VAL A 8 -11.44 -51.42 26.25
C VAL A 8 -10.81 -51.59 24.86
N SER A 9 -11.61 -52.00 23.88
CA SER A 9 -11.25 -51.88 22.46
C SER A 9 -12.50 -51.61 21.64
N ALA A 10 -13.17 -50.47 21.87
CA ALA A 10 -14.27 -50.03 21.01
C ALA A 10 -14.63 -48.54 21.12
N ILE A 11 -13.71 -47.64 21.50
CA ILE A 11 -13.94 -46.19 21.43
C ILE A 11 -12.63 -45.48 21.11
N LEU A 12 -12.07 -45.67 19.90
CA LEU A 12 -10.95 -44.83 19.44
C LEU A 12 -10.78 -44.78 17.91
N ILE A 13 -11.85 -45.03 17.14
CA ILE A 13 -11.83 -44.89 15.67
C ILE A 13 -12.88 -43.88 15.17
N SER A 14 -13.79 -43.42 16.02
CA SER A 14 -14.90 -42.53 15.61
C SER A 14 -14.64 -41.02 15.78
N LEU A 15 -13.43 -40.62 16.17
CA LEU A 15 -13.07 -39.20 16.43
C LEU A 15 -12.02 -38.65 15.44
N LEU A 16 -11.66 -39.42 14.41
CA LEU A 16 -10.68 -39.02 13.39
C LEU A 16 -11.30 -38.71 12.01
N GLU A 17 -12.61 -38.88 11.83
CA GLU A 17 -13.29 -38.65 10.54
C GLU A 17 -13.94 -37.27 10.40
N SER A 18 -13.81 -36.38 11.40
CA SER A 18 -14.34 -35.00 11.31
C SER A 18 -13.33 -33.97 10.79
N LEU A 19 -12.11 -34.38 10.45
CA LEU A 19 -11.20 -33.57 9.65
C LEU A 19 -11.46 -33.83 8.16
N VAL A 20 -12.69 -33.58 7.74
CA VAL A 20 -12.94 -33.27 6.33
C VAL A 20 -12.17 -31.98 6.10
N ALA A 21 -11.01 -32.11 5.44
CA ALA A 21 -10.33 -31.01 4.80
C ALA A 21 -11.40 -30.20 4.09
N GLN A 22 -11.57 -28.94 4.49
CA GLN A 22 -12.32 -27.99 3.67
C GLN A 22 -11.58 -27.96 2.33
N THR A 23 -12.12 -28.67 1.34
CA THR A 23 -11.81 -28.39 -0.06
C THR A 23 -11.91 -26.87 -0.19
N PRO A 24 -10.88 -26.16 -0.68
CA PRO A 24 -11.00 -24.72 -0.87
C PRO A 24 -12.27 -24.53 -1.68
N SER A 25 -13.25 -23.84 -1.09
CA SER A 25 -14.45 -23.44 -1.80
C SER A 25 -13.97 -22.86 -3.11
N GLN A 26 -14.38 -23.43 -4.24
CA GLN A 26 -14.00 -22.89 -5.55
C GLN A 26 -14.37 -21.41 -5.53
N GLU A 27 -13.37 -20.54 -5.46
CA GLU A 27 -13.61 -19.10 -5.39
C GLU A 27 -14.37 -18.70 -6.64
N GLU A 28 -15.63 -18.27 -6.45
CA GLU A 28 -16.43 -17.77 -7.56
C GLU A 28 -15.97 -16.35 -7.84
N PHE A 29 -15.23 -16.13 -8.94
CA PHE A 29 -14.79 -14.81 -9.40
C PHE A 29 -15.93 -13.97 -9.99
N LYS A 30 -17.10 -14.04 -9.37
CA LYS A 30 -18.31 -13.30 -9.76
C LYS A 30 -18.41 -12.06 -8.90
N VAL A 31 -18.72 -10.95 -9.56
CA VAL A 31 -18.89 -9.66 -8.89
C VAL A 31 -20.36 -9.49 -8.52
N TYR A 32 -20.65 -9.33 -7.23
CA TYR A 32 -22.03 -9.21 -6.71
C TYR A 32 -22.41 -7.79 -6.26
N THR A 33 -21.50 -6.83 -6.40
CA THR A 33 -21.67 -5.44 -6.01
C THR A 33 -22.24 -4.59 -7.15
N GLU A 34 -22.86 -3.47 -6.81
CA GLU A 34 -23.35 -2.46 -7.75
C GLU A 34 -22.38 -1.28 -7.86
N HIS A 35 -22.47 -0.53 -8.96
CA HIS A 35 -21.69 0.70 -9.17
C HIS A 35 -22.14 1.83 -8.23
N PRO A 36 -21.24 2.69 -7.74
CA PRO A 36 -19.77 2.60 -7.82
C PRO A 36 -19.23 1.48 -6.92
N ARG A 37 -18.31 0.66 -7.45
CA ARG A 37 -17.76 -0.52 -6.77
C ARG A 37 -16.23 -0.51 -6.65
N LEU A 38 -15.54 0.26 -7.49
CA LEU A 38 -14.10 0.44 -7.42
C LEU A 38 -13.77 1.48 -6.37
N LEU A 39 -13.15 1.05 -5.27
CA LEU A 39 -12.63 1.91 -4.20
C LEU A 39 -13.66 2.84 -3.52
N LEU A 40 -14.91 2.93 -3.97
CA LEU A 40 -15.97 3.77 -3.40
C LEU A 40 -17.17 2.92 -2.99
N THR A 41 -16.95 1.98 -2.08
CA THR A 41 -18.05 1.24 -1.47
C THR A 41 -19.07 2.20 -0.84
N SER A 42 -20.32 1.75 -0.70
CA SER A 42 -21.38 2.55 -0.07
C SER A 42 -21.00 3.06 1.33
N LYS A 43 -20.17 2.30 2.06
CA LYS A 43 -19.61 2.71 3.36
C LYS A 43 -18.63 3.87 3.22
N ARG A 44 -17.66 3.78 2.30
CA ARG A 44 -16.68 4.86 2.08
C ARG A 44 -17.36 6.11 1.55
N LEU A 45 -18.26 5.97 0.58
CA LEU A 45 -19.01 7.10 0.03
C LEU A 45 -19.84 7.84 1.10
N ARG A 46 -20.50 7.10 2.00
CA ARG A 46 -21.21 7.69 3.14
C ARG A 46 -20.28 8.47 4.07
N LEU A 47 -19.07 7.98 4.31
CA LEU A 47 -18.07 8.68 5.12
C LEU A 47 -17.65 9.99 4.43
N LEU A 48 -17.34 9.95 3.14
CA LEU A 48 -16.94 11.14 2.38
C LEU A 48 -18.05 12.20 2.31
N ARG A 49 -19.32 11.79 2.18
CA ARG A 49 -20.47 12.70 2.25
C ARG A 49 -20.61 13.36 3.62
N ARG A 50 -20.34 12.63 4.70
CA ARG A 50 -20.29 13.20 6.05
C ARG A 50 -19.15 14.19 6.23
N GLU A 51 -17.97 13.92 5.65
CA GLU A 51 -16.86 14.87 5.65
C GLU A 51 -17.22 16.18 4.93
N ARG A 52 -17.95 16.08 3.80
CA ARG A 52 -18.56 17.24 3.12
C ARG A 52 -19.54 17.98 4.02
N GLU A 53 -20.50 17.28 4.61
CA GLU A 53 -21.52 17.90 5.49
C GLU A 53 -20.89 18.60 6.70
N ARG A 54 -19.81 18.02 7.25
CA ARG A 54 -19.06 18.58 8.38
C ARG A 54 -18.07 19.67 7.99
N GLN A 55 -17.89 19.93 6.69
CA GLN A 55 -16.87 20.86 6.20
C GLN A 55 -15.48 20.53 6.77
N SER A 56 -15.09 19.25 6.71
CA SER A 56 -13.77 18.86 7.21
C SER A 56 -12.65 19.57 6.43
N LEU A 57 -11.49 19.75 7.06
CA LEU A 57 -10.32 20.40 6.44
C LEU A 57 -9.99 19.79 5.06
N ARG A 58 -10.02 18.46 4.96
CA ARG A 58 -9.73 17.71 3.73
C ARG A 58 -10.77 17.97 2.64
N TRP A 59 -12.05 18.02 3.03
CA TRP A 59 -13.12 18.40 2.11
C TRP A 59 -12.96 19.84 1.63
N ILE A 60 -12.78 20.81 2.54
CA ILE A 60 -12.63 22.24 2.19
C ILE A 60 -11.48 22.43 1.21
N GLN A 61 -10.34 21.77 1.45
CA GLN A 61 -9.19 21.83 0.55
C GLN A 61 -9.54 21.32 -0.85
N PHE A 62 -10.17 20.15 -0.93
CA PHE A 62 -10.54 19.56 -2.21
C PHE A 62 -11.62 20.38 -2.95
N ASP A 63 -12.67 20.81 -2.24
CA ASP A 63 -13.75 21.66 -2.75
C ASP A 63 -13.21 23.00 -3.27
N THR A 64 -12.28 23.62 -2.55
CA THR A 64 -11.63 24.88 -2.98
C THR A 64 -10.91 24.71 -4.31
N LEU A 65 -10.15 23.63 -4.49
CA LEU A 65 -9.46 23.34 -5.76
C LEU A 65 -10.45 23.11 -6.91
N MET A 66 -11.51 22.32 -6.67
CA MET A 66 -12.51 21.99 -7.68
C MET A 66 -13.33 23.22 -8.09
N ARG A 67 -13.79 24.02 -7.13
CA ARG A 67 -14.54 25.27 -7.40
C ARG A 67 -13.66 26.35 -8.02
N GLY A 68 -12.40 26.42 -7.58
CA GLY A 68 -11.37 27.31 -8.14
C GLY A 68 -10.91 26.90 -9.53
N ARG A 69 -11.41 25.77 -10.07
CA ARG A 69 -11.02 25.22 -11.38
C ARG A 69 -9.51 25.05 -11.51
N ALA A 70 -8.86 24.60 -10.44
CA ALA A 70 -7.44 24.27 -10.46
C ALA A 70 -7.17 23.22 -11.55
N ALA A 71 -6.00 23.31 -12.20
CA ALA A 71 -5.58 22.30 -13.16
C ALA A 71 -5.22 21.02 -12.41
N MET A 72 -6.13 20.03 -12.42
CA MET A 72 -5.91 18.77 -11.72
C MET A 72 -5.03 17.85 -12.58
N PRO A 73 -3.88 17.36 -12.08
CA PRO A 73 -3.02 16.44 -12.83
C PRO A 73 -3.72 15.14 -13.22
N GLU A 74 -4.71 14.73 -12.42
CA GLU A 74 -5.59 13.59 -12.69
C GLU A 74 -7.06 14.06 -12.74
N GLN A 75 -7.37 14.86 -13.75
CA GLN A 75 -8.69 15.48 -13.91
C GLN A 75 -9.84 14.44 -13.97
N PRO A 76 -9.75 13.33 -14.73
CA PRO A 76 -10.78 12.28 -14.70
C PRO A 76 -11.06 11.75 -13.28
N PHE A 77 -10.02 11.36 -12.52
CA PHE A 77 -10.18 10.84 -11.16
C PHE A 77 -10.79 11.87 -10.20
N SER A 78 -10.20 13.07 -10.14
CA SER A 78 -10.67 14.13 -9.24
C SER A 78 -12.10 14.57 -9.53
N SER A 79 -12.47 14.74 -10.80
CA SER A 79 -13.82 15.16 -11.18
C SER A 79 -14.87 14.09 -10.89
N ALA A 80 -14.55 12.81 -11.13
CA ALA A 80 -15.44 11.70 -10.81
C ALA A 80 -15.64 11.56 -9.29
N LEU A 81 -14.56 11.64 -8.49
CA LEU A 81 -14.65 11.61 -7.02
C LEU A 81 -15.54 12.75 -6.50
N TYR A 82 -15.32 13.96 -7.01
CA TYR A 82 -16.07 15.15 -6.59
C TYR A 82 -17.57 14.98 -6.92
N SER A 83 -17.92 14.48 -8.11
CA SER A 83 -19.31 14.19 -8.50
C SER A 83 -20.01 13.23 -7.53
N GLN A 84 -19.35 12.13 -7.15
CA GLN A 84 -19.95 11.14 -6.24
C GLN A 84 -20.28 11.72 -4.86
N VAL A 85 -19.45 12.66 -4.41
CA VAL A 85 -19.53 13.24 -3.08
C VAL A 85 -20.48 14.43 -3.05
N THR A 86 -20.53 15.24 -4.12
CA THR A 86 -21.48 16.35 -4.25
C THR A 86 -22.87 15.91 -4.70
N GLU A 87 -22.98 14.72 -5.29
CA GLU A 87 -24.21 14.23 -5.95
C GLU A 87 -24.64 15.14 -7.13
N ASP A 88 -23.70 15.89 -7.71
CA ASP A 88 -23.87 16.65 -8.95
C ASP A 88 -23.31 15.84 -10.12
N ALA A 89 -24.09 15.66 -11.19
CA ALA A 89 -23.69 14.94 -12.40
C ALA A 89 -22.67 15.71 -13.27
N THR A 90 -22.57 17.04 -13.11
CA THR A 90 -21.74 17.91 -13.97
C THR A 90 -20.25 17.57 -13.90
N PRO A 91 -19.63 17.39 -12.72
CA PRO A 91 -18.24 16.96 -12.64
C PRO A 91 -18.00 15.58 -13.26
N CYS A 92 -18.96 14.66 -13.25
CA CYS A 92 -18.83 13.37 -13.95
C CYS A 92 -18.77 13.53 -15.47
N ARG A 93 -19.57 14.44 -16.06
CA ARG A 93 -19.45 14.78 -17.49
C ARG A 93 -18.09 15.40 -17.81
N ASN A 94 -17.56 16.26 -16.93
CA ASN A 94 -16.22 16.83 -17.08
C ASN A 94 -15.13 15.75 -16.99
N ALA A 95 -15.29 14.78 -16.07
CA ALA A 95 -14.38 13.65 -15.91
C ALA A 95 -14.25 12.86 -17.22
N ALA A 96 -15.39 12.52 -17.84
CA ALA A 96 -15.42 11.77 -19.08
C ALA A 96 -14.90 12.60 -20.27
N ALA A 97 -15.23 13.89 -20.34
CA ALA A 97 -14.70 14.80 -21.36
C ALA A 97 -13.18 15.01 -21.27
N ALA A 98 -12.58 14.81 -20.08
CA ALA A 98 -11.14 14.88 -19.86
C ALA A 98 -10.39 13.58 -20.22
N VAL A 99 -11.10 12.47 -20.48
CA VAL A 99 -10.48 11.24 -20.96
C VAL A 99 -9.90 11.46 -22.36
N ARG A 100 -8.62 11.12 -22.52
CA ARG A 100 -7.83 11.18 -23.76
C ARG A 100 -7.23 9.81 -24.07
N PRO A 101 -6.73 9.58 -25.30
CA PRO A 101 -6.08 8.31 -25.65
C PRO A 101 -4.89 7.94 -24.75
N ALA A 102 -4.19 8.93 -24.18
CA ALA A 102 -3.06 8.73 -23.27
C ALA A 102 -3.45 8.66 -21.78
N THR A 103 -4.72 8.89 -21.42
CA THR A 103 -5.19 8.76 -20.02
C THR A 103 -4.94 7.34 -19.54
N ASP A 104 -4.41 7.16 -18.33
CA ASP A 104 -4.16 5.83 -17.79
C ASP A 104 -5.46 5.02 -17.60
N LEU A 105 -5.34 3.70 -17.65
CA LEU A 105 -6.50 2.79 -17.61
C LEU A 105 -7.17 2.77 -16.24
N ARG A 106 -6.43 3.00 -15.14
CA ARG A 106 -7.01 3.21 -13.81
C ARG A 106 -8.05 4.33 -13.86
N GLN A 107 -7.70 5.52 -14.36
CA GLN A 107 -8.63 6.65 -14.46
C GLN A 107 -9.84 6.35 -15.36
N VAL A 108 -9.63 5.66 -16.48
CA VAL A 108 -10.74 5.24 -17.37
C VAL A 108 -11.72 4.33 -16.62
N ALA A 109 -11.21 3.35 -15.87
CA ALA A 109 -12.06 2.42 -15.12
C ALA A 109 -12.82 3.13 -13.99
N LEU A 110 -12.19 4.08 -13.28
CA LEU A 110 -12.86 4.88 -12.26
C LEU A 110 -13.98 5.75 -12.83
N VAL A 111 -13.75 6.40 -13.99
CA VAL A 111 -14.81 7.17 -14.67
C VAL A 111 -15.95 6.25 -15.11
N PHE A 112 -15.63 5.11 -15.71
CA PHE A 112 -16.64 4.14 -16.14
C PHE A 112 -17.49 3.66 -14.96
N ASP A 113 -16.87 3.31 -13.84
CA ASP A 113 -17.53 2.82 -12.64
C ASP A 113 -18.35 3.90 -11.91
N TRP A 114 -17.76 5.07 -11.70
CA TRP A 114 -18.37 6.09 -10.84
C TRP A 114 -19.39 6.93 -11.59
N CYS A 115 -19.16 7.20 -12.88
CA CYS A 115 -19.97 8.17 -13.60
C CYS A 115 -21.07 7.58 -14.46
N GLN A 116 -21.21 6.26 -14.57
CA GLN A 116 -22.11 5.61 -15.53
C GLN A 116 -23.52 6.22 -15.57
N GLY A 117 -24.14 6.46 -14.42
CA GLY A 117 -25.50 7.04 -14.35
C GLY A 117 -25.63 8.49 -14.83
N SER A 118 -24.52 9.16 -15.13
CA SER A 118 -24.45 10.55 -15.61
C SER A 118 -23.92 10.68 -17.05
N LEU A 119 -23.58 9.56 -17.70
CA LEU A 119 -22.97 9.55 -19.04
C LEU A 119 -23.97 9.08 -20.10
N GLU A 120 -23.73 9.51 -21.34
CA GLU A 120 -24.48 9.04 -22.50
C GLU A 120 -23.98 7.67 -22.98
N GLU A 121 -24.90 6.85 -23.50
CA GLU A 121 -24.63 5.48 -23.93
C GLU A 121 -23.45 5.35 -24.92
N PRO A 122 -23.28 6.20 -25.94
CA PRO A 122 -22.14 6.08 -26.86
C PRO A 122 -20.78 6.22 -26.16
N LEU A 123 -20.69 7.11 -25.17
CA LEU A 123 -19.47 7.33 -24.40
C LEU A 123 -19.21 6.15 -23.45
N ILE A 124 -20.25 5.60 -22.82
CA ILE A 124 -20.15 4.38 -22.01
C ILE A 124 -19.58 3.24 -22.86
N GLN A 125 -20.10 3.03 -24.07
CA GLN A 125 -19.60 1.99 -24.98
C GLN A 125 -18.15 2.25 -25.42
N GLN A 126 -17.76 3.50 -25.67
CA GLN A 126 -16.38 3.85 -26.00
C GLN A 126 -15.41 3.50 -24.86
N LEU A 127 -15.74 3.86 -23.62
CA LEU A 127 -14.94 3.54 -22.44
C LEU A 127 -14.88 2.02 -22.22
N LYS A 128 -16.01 1.32 -22.38
CA LYS A 128 -16.10 -0.14 -22.28
C LYS A 128 -15.15 -0.84 -23.25
N LEU A 129 -15.20 -0.49 -24.55
CA LEU A 129 -14.33 -1.06 -25.58
C LEU A 129 -12.85 -0.86 -25.28
N ARG A 130 -12.49 0.28 -24.69
CA ARG A 130 -11.12 0.57 -24.27
C ARG A 130 -10.66 -0.36 -23.13
N LEU A 131 -11.52 -0.58 -22.14
CA LEU A 131 -11.24 -1.49 -21.03
C LEU A 131 -11.15 -2.94 -21.51
N GLU A 132 -12.06 -3.39 -22.38
CA GLU A 132 -12.02 -4.74 -22.97
C GLU A 132 -10.73 -4.99 -23.75
N ARG A 133 -10.23 -3.99 -24.48
CA ARG A 133 -8.95 -4.09 -25.19
C ARG A 133 -7.79 -4.31 -24.21
N SER A 134 -7.77 -3.58 -23.10
CA SER A 134 -6.70 -3.71 -22.10
C SER A 134 -6.60 -5.10 -21.48
N LEU A 135 -7.72 -5.83 -21.36
CA LEU A 135 -7.73 -7.20 -20.85
C LEU A 135 -7.12 -8.20 -21.82
N LYS A 136 -7.13 -7.91 -23.13
CA LYS A 136 -6.55 -8.75 -24.18
C LYS A 136 -5.04 -8.53 -24.36
N GLU A 137 -4.53 -7.38 -23.91
CA GLU A 137 -3.10 -7.07 -23.99
C GLU A 137 -2.27 -7.95 -23.04
N ARG A 138 -0.98 -8.14 -23.37
CA ARG A 138 -0.06 -8.90 -22.53
C ARG A 138 0.24 -8.10 -21.24
N PRO A 139 0.06 -8.67 -20.04
CA PRO A 139 0.34 -7.97 -18.79
C PRO A 139 1.85 -7.68 -18.64
N SER A 140 2.20 -6.50 -18.15
CA SER A 140 3.60 -6.07 -17.97
C SER A 140 4.27 -6.60 -16.69
N GLY A 141 3.54 -7.36 -15.87
CA GLY A 141 4.04 -7.96 -14.62
C GLY A 141 4.14 -6.99 -13.41
N SER A 142 3.97 -5.68 -13.64
CA SER A 142 4.00 -4.66 -12.58
C SER A 142 2.69 -4.60 -11.78
N PHE A 143 2.75 -4.07 -10.55
CA PHE A 143 1.56 -3.87 -9.73
C PHE A 143 0.59 -2.86 -10.35
N ALA A 144 1.10 -1.80 -11.00
CA ALA A 144 0.27 -0.83 -11.73
C ALA A 144 -0.54 -1.48 -12.85
N SER A 145 0.09 -2.33 -13.67
CA SER A 145 -0.63 -3.03 -14.75
C SER A 145 -1.64 -4.05 -14.19
N ALA A 146 -1.29 -4.75 -13.11
CA ALA A 146 -2.20 -5.69 -12.47
C ALA A 146 -3.42 -4.98 -11.85
N ARG A 147 -3.22 -3.84 -11.18
CA ARG A 147 -4.32 -2.99 -10.69
C ARG A 147 -5.22 -2.54 -11.84
N ASP A 148 -4.65 -1.98 -12.90
CA ASP A 148 -5.43 -1.46 -14.03
C ASP A 148 -6.30 -2.55 -14.67
N ARG A 149 -5.73 -3.74 -14.86
CA ARG A 149 -6.47 -4.92 -15.35
C ARG A 149 -7.52 -5.41 -14.36
N THR A 150 -7.22 -5.37 -13.07
CA THR A 150 -8.19 -5.71 -12.01
C THR A 150 -9.39 -4.79 -12.08
N PHE A 151 -9.16 -3.48 -12.20
CA PHE A 151 -10.24 -2.50 -12.29
C PHE A 151 -11.08 -2.72 -13.53
N ALA A 152 -10.44 -2.90 -14.69
CA ALA A 152 -11.13 -3.24 -15.93
C ALA A 152 -11.96 -4.53 -15.80
N ALA A 153 -11.40 -5.60 -15.25
CA ALA A 153 -12.08 -6.87 -15.10
C ALA A 153 -13.27 -6.79 -14.13
N LEU A 154 -13.14 -6.04 -13.03
CA LEU A 154 -14.23 -5.86 -12.06
C LEU A 154 -15.41 -5.09 -12.66
N VAL A 155 -15.16 -3.99 -13.38
CA VAL A 155 -16.25 -3.17 -13.94
C VAL A 155 -16.90 -3.82 -15.15
N LEU A 156 -16.18 -4.69 -15.86
CA LEU A 156 -16.70 -5.49 -16.97
C LEU A 156 -17.31 -6.83 -16.52
N ASN A 157 -17.18 -7.19 -15.23
CA ASN A 157 -17.54 -8.49 -14.68
C ASN A 157 -16.87 -9.69 -15.41
N ASP A 158 -15.58 -9.55 -15.74
CA ASP A 158 -14.80 -10.57 -16.45
C ASP A 158 -14.18 -11.57 -15.48
N SER A 159 -14.94 -12.62 -15.12
CA SER A 159 -14.49 -13.68 -14.21
C SER A 159 -13.22 -14.42 -14.67
N PRO A 160 -13.04 -14.77 -15.97
CA PRO A 160 -11.79 -15.35 -16.45
C PRO A 160 -10.57 -14.46 -16.18
N ALA A 161 -10.66 -13.15 -16.45
CA ALA A 161 -9.57 -12.22 -16.19
C ALA A 161 -9.27 -12.10 -14.68
N LEU A 162 -10.31 -12.04 -13.83
CA LEU A 162 -10.16 -12.01 -12.38
C LEU A 162 -9.48 -13.27 -11.84
N ASN A 163 -9.88 -14.45 -12.31
CA ASN A 163 -9.23 -15.71 -11.98
C ASN A 163 -7.75 -15.71 -12.38
N GLN A 164 -7.44 -15.23 -13.60
CA GLN A 164 -6.05 -15.14 -14.07
C GLN A 164 -5.22 -14.18 -13.19
N ILE A 165 -5.81 -13.06 -12.74
CA ILE A 165 -5.10 -12.11 -11.89
C ILE A 165 -4.86 -12.70 -10.50
N VAL A 166 -5.89 -13.23 -9.84
CA VAL A 166 -5.80 -13.70 -8.45
C VAL A 166 -4.99 -14.99 -8.36
N ASN A 167 -5.34 -16.01 -9.15
CA ASN A 167 -4.72 -17.32 -9.00
C ASN A 167 -3.37 -17.42 -9.70
N VAL A 168 -3.22 -16.82 -10.89
CA VAL A 168 -1.99 -16.95 -11.68
C VAL A 168 -1.03 -15.82 -11.36
N TRP A 169 -1.39 -14.56 -11.63
CA TRP A 169 -0.44 -13.45 -11.43
C TRP A 169 -0.11 -13.26 -9.95
N TRP A 170 -1.12 -13.21 -9.08
CA TRP A 170 -0.89 -12.96 -7.65
C TRP A 170 -0.37 -14.21 -6.92
N ARG A 171 -1.19 -15.25 -6.73
CA ARG A 171 -0.83 -16.38 -5.86
C ARG A 171 0.36 -17.19 -6.37
N ALA A 172 0.32 -17.61 -7.63
CA ALA A 172 1.34 -18.50 -8.18
C ALA A 172 2.68 -17.78 -8.45
N ASN A 173 2.68 -16.47 -8.65
CA ASN A 173 3.90 -15.71 -8.98
C ASN A 173 4.25 -14.67 -7.92
N VAL A 174 3.48 -13.59 -7.78
CA VAL A 174 3.87 -12.44 -6.96
C VAL A 174 3.92 -12.76 -5.46
N ALA A 175 2.85 -13.32 -4.91
CA ALA A 175 2.78 -13.68 -3.48
C ALA A 175 3.85 -14.70 -3.11
N LYS A 176 4.08 -15.69 -3.99
CA LYS A 176 5.18 -16.65 -3.83
C LYS A 176 6.54 -15.95 -3.78
N ALA A 177 6.85 -15.09 -4.76
CA ALA A 177 8.11 -14.37 -4.80
C ALA A 177 8.31 -13.43 -3.59
N LEU A 178 7.25 -12.78 -3.12
CA LEU A 178 7.27 -11.96 -1.91
C LEU A 178 7.59 -12.78 -0.66
N ARG A 179 6.97 -13.96 -0.50
CA ARG A 179 7.27 -14.86 0.63
C ARG A 179 8.70 -15.40 0.58
N GLU A 180 9.23 -15.65 -0.61
CA GLU A 180 10.59 -16.13 -0.85
C GLU A 180 11.64 -14.99 -0.78
N GLY A 181 11.22 -13.72 -0.72
CA GLY A 181 12.13 -12.58 -0.73
C GLY A 181 12.78 -12.26 -2.08
N SER A 182 12.42 -12.99 -3.14
CA SER A 182 12.91 -12.75 -4.50
C SER A 182 12.20 -11.56 -5.19
N ARG A 183 11.18 -11.01 -4.54
CA ARG A 183 10.50 -9.76 -4.92
C ARG A 183 10.16 -8.97 -3.66
N GLU A 184 10.13 -7.65 -3.79
CA GLU A 184 9.67 -6.73 -2.76
C GLU A 184 8.48 -5.89 -3.27
N ILE A 185 7.72 -5.29 -2.34
CA ILE A 185 6.76 -4.21 -2.66
C ILE A 185 7.53 -2.89 -2.56
N THR A 186 7.91 -2.34 -3.70
CA THR A 186 8.63 -1.06 -3.75
C THR A 186 7.72 0.12 -3.42
N HIS A 187 8.32 1.30 -3.21
CA HIS A 187 7.58 2.55 -3.04
C HIS A 187 6.64 2.88 -4.21
N ALA A 188 7.02 2.53 -5.44
CA ALA A 188 6.19 2.73 -6.62
C ALA A 188 5.05 1.70 -6.73
N ASP A 189 5.24 0.51 -6.16
CA ASP A 189 4.28 -0.58 -6.19
C ASP A 189 3.18 -0.45 -5.13
N LEU A 190 3.47 0.24 -4.02
CA LEU A 190 2.61 0.25 -2.84
C LEU A 190 1.21 0.81 -3.12
N TYR A 191 1.12 1.96 -3.77
CA TYR A 191 -0.18 2.56 -4.07
C TYR A 191 -1.03 1.68 -5.02
N PRO A 192 -0.49 1.23 -6.18
CA PRO A 192 -1.22 0.27 -7.02
C PRO A 192 -1.62 -1.02 -6.30
N PHE A 193 -0.74 -1.57 -5.47
CA PHE A 193 -1.02 -2.76 -4.67
C PHE A 193 -2.21 -2.53 -3.73
N THR A 194 -2.20 -1.44 -2.97
CA THR A 194 -3.27 -1.12 -2.00
C THR A 194 -4.61 -0.89 -2.70
N GLU A 195 -4.64 -0.17 -3.82
CA GLU A 195 -5.84 -0.03 -4.65
C GLU A 195 -6.38 -1.38 -5.13
N MET A 196 -5.50 -2.26 -5.60
CA MET A 196 -5.87 -3.59 -6.10
C MET A 196 -6.45 -4.48 -4.99
N ILE A 197 -5.82 -4.57 -3.81
CA ILE A 197 -6.32 -5.41 -2.71
C ILE A 197 -7.66 -4.90 -2.16
N HIS A 198 -7.89 -3.58 -2.12
CA HIS A 198 -9.20 -3.01 -1.75
C HIS A 198 -10.25 -3.42 -2.79
N ALA A 199 -9.97 -3.23 -4.08
CA ALA A 199 -10.92 -3.54 -5.12
C ALA A 199 -11.27 -5.03 -5.17
N ILE A 200 -10.29 -5.94 -5.02
CA ILE A 200 -10.53 -7.38 -4.99
C ILE A 200 -11.33 -7.79 -3.74
N ARG A 201 -10.92 -7.35 -2.55
CA ARG A 201 -11.64 -7.69 -1.31
C ARG A 201 -13.08 -7.19 -1.34
N ASP A 202 -13.27 -5.92 -1.69
CA ASP A 202 -14.59 -5.27 -1.60
C ASP A 202 -15.60 -5.85 -2.62
N ASN A 203 -15.13 -6.48 -3.70
CA ASN A 203 -15.97 -7.00 -4.77
C ASN A 203 -16.07 -8.53 -4.83
N LEU A 204 -15.03 -9.25 -4.37
CA LEU A 204 -14.91 -10.70 -4.48
C LEU A 204 -14.77 -11.41 -3.12
N GLN A 205 -14.60 -10.66 -2.02
CA GLN A 205 -14.33 -11.21 -0.69
C GLN A 205 -13.06 -12.07 -0.61
N VAL A 206 -12.13 -11.87 -1.55
CA VAL A 206 -10.82 -12.53 -1.55
C VAL A 206 -9.82 -11.71 -0.73
N GLU A 207 -9.24 -12.34 0.29
CA GLU A 207 -8.27 -11.73 1.20
C GLU A 207 -6.83 -11.95 0.72
N MET A 208 -6.39 -11.14 -0.26
CA MET A 208 -5.04 -11.24 -0.84
C MET A 208 -3.90 -11.09 0.18
N ARG A 209 -4.14 -10.37 1.29
CA ARG A 209 -3.13 -10.22 2.35
C ARG A 209 -2.75 -11.55 3.01
N GLU A 210 -3.66 -12.53 3.04
CA GLU A 210 -3.42 -13.82 3.70
C GLU A 210 -2.35 -14.61 2.95
N ASP A 211 -2.30 -14.46 1.62
CA ASP A 211 -1.26 -15.05 0.79
C ASP A 211 0.14 -14.54 1.16
N ILE A 212 0.27 -13.35 1.77
CA ILE A 212 1.56 -12.73 2.12
C ILE A 212 1.62 -12.31 3.59
N LEU A 213 0.87 -12.95 4.48
CA LEU A 213 0.72 -12.53 5.86
C LEU A 213 2.05 -12.19 6.59
N PRO A 214 3.14 -12.99 6.43
CA PRO A 214 4.42 -12.65 7.06
C PRO A 214 5.06 -11.35 6.57
N VAL A 215 4.84 -10.98 5.30
CA VAL A 215 5.30 -9.71 4.70
C VAL A 215 4.36 -8.57 5.10
N PHE A 216 3.05 -8.84 5.13
CA PHE A 216 2.05 -7.82 5.46
C PHE A 216 2.17 -7.36 6.92
N LYS A 217 2.48 -8.27 7.85
CA LYS A 217 2.66 -7.95 9.29
C LYS A 217 3.76 -6.91 9.54
N THR A 218 4.87 -6.99 8.80
CA THR A 218 5.99 -6.06 8.96
C THR A 218 5.84 -4.80 8.10
N LEU A 219 4.88 -4.77 7.16
CA LEU A 219 4.76 -3.73 6.15
C LEU A 219 4.62 -2.33 6.77
N ALA A 220 3.73 -2.15 7.75
CA ALA A 220 3.50 -0.83 8.35
C ALA A 220 4.76 -0.28 9.05
N HIS A 221 5.46 -1.13 9.81
CA HIS A 221 6.71 -0.75 10.47
C HIS A 221 7.84 -0.49 9.47
N ALA A 222 7.95 -1.32 8.43
CA ALA A 222 8.86 -1.09 7.32
C ALA A 222 8.61 0.24 6.63
N ARG A 223 7.33 0.66 6.48
CA ARG A 223 7.00 1.97 5.93
C ARG A 223 7.45 3.10 6.83
N LEU A 224 7.16 3.05 8.13
CA LEU A 224 7.61 4.07 9.09
C LEU A 224 9.14 4.27 9.05
N LEU A 225 9.89 3.17 9.00
CA LEU A 225 11.35 3.21 8.96
C LEU A 225 11.92 3.50 7.57
N SER A 226 11.13 3.42 6.50
CA SER A 226 11.62 3.69 5.14
C SER A 226 11.79 5.18 4.82
N TYR A 227 11.35 6.09 5.69
CA TYR A 227 11.49 7.53 5.48
C TYR A 227 12.78 8.07 6.04
N TYR A 228 13.42 8.99 5.30
CA TYR A 228 14.47 9.82 5.88
C TYR A 228 13.92 10.61 7.08
N PRO A 229 14.74 10.87 8.10
CA PRO A 229 14.32 11.60 9.31
C PRO A 229 13.81 13.01 9.06
N ALA A 230 14.53 13.82 8.28
CA ALA A 230 14.14 15.20 8.02
C ALA A 230 12.94 15.29 7.08
N SER A 231 12.06 16.24 7.38
CA SER A 231 11.01 16.68 6.48
C SER A 231 11.59 17.41 5.26
N PHE A 232 10.88 17.35 4.14
CA PHE A 232 11.22 18.08 2.93
C PHE A 232 10.22 19.22 2.71
N PRO A 233 10.67 20.50 2.74
CA PRO A 233 9.77 21.63 2.57
C PRO A 233 9.34 21.77 1.11
N ALA A 234 8.05 22.06 0.90
CA ALA A 234 7.49 22.44 -0.39
C ALA A 234 6.66 23.73 -0.24
N ALA A 235 6.15 24.26 -1.35
CA ALA A 235 5.42 25.53 -1.35
C ALA A 235 4.11 25.47 -0.53
N GLU A 236 3.47 24.31 -0.49
CA GLU A 236 2.13 24.13 0.09
C GLU A 236 2.12 23.44 1.47
N ASN A 237 3.14 22.63 1.76
CA ASN A 237 3.26 21.81 2.96
C ASN A 237 4.67 21.19 3.07
N GLU A 238 4.88 20.32 4.06
CA GLU A 238 6.05 19.46 4.14
C GLU A 238 5.74 18.06 3.61
N TYR A 239 6.78 17.37 3.15
CA TYR A 239 6.72 15.98 2.71
C TYR A 239 7.64 15.12 3.55
N ARG A 240 7.21 13.87 3.77
CA ARG A 240 8.13 12.81 4.18
C ARG A 240 8.64 12.12 2.94
N ILE A 241 9.96 11.99 2.84
CA ILE A 241 10.61 11.42 1.67
C ILE A 241 11.00 9.98 1.98
N PRO A 242 10.34 8.99 1.34
CA PRO A 242 10.80 7.61 1.45
C PRO A 242 12.19 7.50 0.82
N TYR A 243 12.98 6.53 1.27
CA TYR A 243 14.27 6.27 0.63
C TYR A 243 14.05 6.02 -0.87
N PHE A 244 15.02 6.45 -1.66
CA PHE A 244 14.98 6.27 -3.09
C PHE A 244 16.38 6.01 -3.62
N THR A 245 16.44 5.31 -4.75
CA THR A 245 17.68 5.04 -5.47
C THR A 245 17.83 6.03 -6.64
N GLY A 246 19.07 6.36 -6.98
CA GLY A 246 19.38 7.33 -8.05
C GLY A 246 19.97 8.62 -7.53
N LYS A 247 20.13 9.60 -8.43
CA LYS A 247 20.63 10.94 -8.12
C LYS A 247 19.53 11.96 -8.40
N GLY A 248 19.47 13.02 -7.61
CA GLY A 248 18.58 14.17 -7.84
C GLY A 248 17.68 14.48 -6.66
N GLU A 249 16.76 15.42 -6.91
CA GLU A 249 15.71 15.82 -5.98
C GLU A 249 14.69 14.69 -5.75
N PRO A 250 14.04 14.63 -4.57
CA PRO A 250 13.03 13.63 -4.31
C PRO A 250 11.78 13.83 -5.18
N ASP A 251 11.17 12.72 -5.59
CA ASP A 251 9.90 12.73 -6.31
C ASP A 251 8.73 12.97 -5.33
N LEU A 252 8.27 14.22 -5.26
CA LEU A 252 7.14 14.62 -4.40
C LEU A 252 5.81 13.96 -4.81
N ARG A 253 5.66 13.58 -6.09
CA ARG A 253 4.48 12.84 -6.55
C ARG A 253 4.51 11.43 -5.98
N LEU A 254 5.67 10.77 -6.00
CA LEU A 254 5.85 9.47 -5.37
C LEU A 254 5.66 9.54 -3.84
N ALA A 255 6.16 10.58 -3.18
CA ALA A 255 5.93 10.81 -1.75
C ALA A 255 4.43 10.94 -1.41
N ALA A 256 3.69 11.72 -2.20
CA ALA A 256 2.23 11.85 -2.07
C ALA A 256 1.51 10.51 -2.28
N LEU A 257 1.92 9.70 -3.26
CA LEU A 257 1.35 8.38 -3.50
C LEU A 257 1.69 7.38 -2.38
N ASN A 258 2.88 7.43 -1.78
CA ASN A 258 3.22 6.58 -0.64
C ASN A 258 2.33 6.90 0.56
N ARG A 259 2.14 8.20 0.87
CA ARG A 259 1.19 8.64 1.91
C ARG A 259 -0.24 8.18 1.62
N ALA A 260 -0.70 8.30 0.37
CA ALA A 260 -2.02 7.82 -0.03
C ALA A 260 -2.15 6.30 0.17
N ALA A 261 -1.10 5.54 -0.14
CA ALA A 261 -1.07 4.09 0.02
C ALA A 261 -1.09 3.69 1.50
N GLU A 262 -0.43 4.45 2.36
CA GLU A 262 -0.43 4.23 3.80
C GLU A 262 -1.80 4.48 4.40
N PHE A 263 -2.51 5.55 4.01
CA PHE A 263 -3.91 5.71 4.40
C PHE A 263 -4.80 4.59 3.86
N ALA A 264 -4.52 4.10 2.64
CA ALA A 264 -5.21 2.94 2.10
C ALA A 264 -4.92 1.67 2.92
N LEU A 265 -3.70 1.44 3.39
CA LEU A 265 -3.35 0.33 4.28
C LEU A 265 -4.09 0.42 5.62
N VAL A 266 -4.09 1.60 6.27
CA VAL A 266 -4.84 1.80 7.52
C VAL A 266 -6.33 1.56 7.30
N SER A 267 -6.88 2.02 6.17
CA SER A 267 -8.26 1.74 5.77
C SER A 267 -8.52 0.27 5.48
N TYR A 268 -7.50 -0.51 5.10
CA TYR A 268 -7.62 -1.92 4.83
C TYR A 268 -7.74 -2.72 6.13
N GLU A 269 -6.92 -2.43 7.14
CA GLU A 269 -6.87 -3.19 8.41
C GLU A 269 -6.81 -2.26 9.63
N SER A 270 -7.87 -1.48 9.85
CA SER A 270 -7.89 -0.41 10.85
C SER A 270 -7.74 -0.86 12.30
N ASN A 271 -7.89 -2.16 12.56
CA ASN A 271 -7.85 -2.73 13.90
C ASN A 271 -6.48 -3.34 14.25
N ALA A 272 -5.57 -3.51 13.28
CA ALA A 272 -4.22 -3.98 13.57
C ALA A 272 -3.42 -2.90 14.29
N GLN A 273 -2.66 -3.29 15.32
CA GLN A 273 -1.90 -2.34 16.15
C GLN A 273 -0.85 -1.59 15.33
N GLU A 274 -0.20 -2.30 14.42
CA GLU A 274 0.80 -1.78 13.49
C GLU A 274 0.20 -0.68 12.59
N MET A 275 -1.04 -0.86 12.15
CA MET A 275 -1.77 0.16 11.37
C MET A 275 -2.18 1.35 12.22
N GLN A 276 -2.43 1.18 13.53
CA GLN A 276 -2.72 2.31 14.41
C GLN A 276 -1.48 3.18 14.66
N PHE A 277 -0.28 2.58 14.73
CA PHE A 277 0.97 3.36 14.75
C PHE A 277 1.16 4.11 13.44
N LEU A 278 0.91 3.46 12.30
CA LEU A 278 0.94 4.12 10.99
C LEU A 278 -0.08 5.26 10.90
N GLN A 279 -1.28 5.09 11.44
CA GLN A 279 -2.27 6.16 11.52
C GLN A 279 -1.77 7.35 12.33
N GLY A 280 -1.15 7.13 13.50
CA GLY A 280 -0.55 8.19 14.30
C GLY A 280 0.55 8.95 13.56
N TRP A 281 1.34 8.26 12.74
CA TRP A 281 2.32 8.87 11.84
C TRP A 281 1.69 9.75 10.77
N LEU A 282 0.60 9.26 10.15
CA LEU A 282 -0.07 9.91 9.03
C LEU A 282 -0.85 11.17 9.44
N LEU A 283 -1.42 11.21 10.65
CA LEU A 283 -2.29 12.30 11.10
C LEU A 283 -1.56 13.60 11.50
N LEU A 284 -0.25 13.68 11.36
CA LEU A 284 0.47 14.94 11.58
C LEU A 284 0.10 15.99 10.50
N ASP A 285 -0.46 17.12 10.95
CA ASP A 285 -1.07 18.14 10.08
C ASP A 285 -0.12 18.78 9.07
N ARG A 286 1.17 18.92 9.41
CA ARG A 286 2.18 19.52 8.52
C ARG A 286 2.41 18.75 7.21
N PHE A 287 2.03 17.46 7.19
CA PHE A 287 2.19 16.58 6.03
C PHE A 287 0.88 16.36 5.24
N VAL A 288 -0.21 17.05 5.57
CA VAL A 288 -1.48 16.95 4.83
C VAL A 288 -1.26 17.34 3.38
N LEU A 289 -1.69 16.51 2.43
CA LEU A 289 -1.55 16.80 1.00
C LEU A 289 -2.55 17.86 0.55
N LYS A 290 -2.05 19.07 0.28
CA LYS A 290 -2.89 20.23 -0.07
C LYS A 290 -2.93 20.56 -1.56
N ASN A 291 -1.95 20.13 -2.34
CA ASN A 291 -1.89 20.46 -3.76
C ASN A 291 -2.94 19.71 -4.60
N ALA A 292 -3.10 20.14 -5.85
CA ALA A 292 -4.05 19.58 -6.81
C ALA A 292 -3.83 18.08 -7.11
N PHE A 293 -2.61 17.57 -6.91
CA PHE A 293 -2.33 16.15 -7.09
C PHE A 293 -2.79 15.32 -5.89
N GLY A 294 -2.37 15.69 -4.69
CA GLY A 294 -2.52 14.89 -3.48
C GLY A 294 -3.84 15.10 -2.73
N ALA A 295 -4.49 16.26 -2.84
CA ALA A 295 -5.75 16.53 -2.13
C ALA A 295 -6.87 15.52 -2.44
N PRO A 296 -7.10 15.07 -3.70
CA PRO A 296 -8.07 14.02 -3.99
C PRO A 296 -7.75 12.68 -3.29
N TYR A 297 -6.46 12.33 -3.18
CA TYR A 297 -6.02 11.09 -2.53
C TYR A 297 -6.16 11.15 -1.01
N GLU A 298 -5.74 12.25 -0.40
CA GLU A 298 -5.92 12.50 1.03
C GLU A 298 -7.41 12.47 1.40
N PHE A 299 -8.26 13.09 0.57
CA PHE A 299 -9.71 13.06 0.79
C PHE A 299 -10.30 11.65 0.63
N LEU A 300 -9.89 10.89 -0.38
CA LEU A 300 -10.41 9.53 -0.63
C LEU A 300 -10.08 8.56 0.51
N TRP A 301 -8.86 8.60 1.04
CA TRP A 301 -8.34 7.54 1.91
C TRP A 301 -8.25 7.91 3.38
N ALA A 302 -7.99 9.18 3.71
CA ALA A 302 -7.75 9.54 5.10
C ALA A 302 -9.04 9.42 5.92
N ASN A 303 -8.93 8.76 7.07
CA ASN A 303 -10.02 8.66 8.03
C ASN A 303 -9.52 9.10 9.41
N PRO A 304 -9.65 10.39 9.77
CA PRO A 304 -9.14 10.91 11.04
C PRO A 304 -9.86 10.35 12.27
N TYR A 305 -10.96 9.63 12.08
CA TYR A 305 -11.72 9.00 13.18
C TYR A 305 -11.22 7.61 13.55
N GLN A 306 -10.25 7.06 12.82
CA GLN A 306 -9.59 5.81 13.20
C GLN A 306 -8.59 6.03 14.34
N PRO A 307 -8.44 5.05 15.25
CA PRO A 307 -7.49 5.15 16.35
C PRO A 307 -6.07 5.28 15.83
N GLY A 308 -5.35 6.27 16.34
CA GLY A 308 -3.91 6.45 16.11
C GLY A 308 -3.14 6.25 17.41
N LEU A 309 -2.07 5.45 17.35
CA LEU A 309 -1.11 5.30 18.45
C LEU A 309 0.13 6.14 18.18
N PRO A 310 0.84 6.64 19.22
CA PRO A 310 2.10 7.34 19.04
C PRO A 310 3.13 6.45 18.35
N PHE A 311 3.50 6.79 17.11
CA PHE A 311 4.46 6.03 16.32
C PHE A 311 5.84 5.98 16.99
N GLN A 312 6.17 6.93 17.87
CA GLN A 312 7.41 6.97 18.64
C GLN A 312 7.62 5.73 19.53
N LYS A 313 6.56 4.97 19.81
CA LYS A 313 6.63 3.70 20.56
C LYS A 313 6.98 2.50 19.69
N THR A 314 7.07 2.66 18.37
CA THR A 314 7.52 1.59 17.48
C THR A 314 9.04 1.43 17.55
N PRO A 315 9.56 0.19 17.39
CA PRO A 315 10.99 -0.04 17.42
C PRO A 315 11.74 0.80 16.37
N LEU A 316 12.95 1.24 16.71
CA LEU A 316 13.80 2.02 15.82
C LEU A 316 14.56 1.17 14.80
N LEU A 317 14.37 -0.15 14.85
CA LEU A 317 15.03 -1.11 13.99
C LEU A 317 14.05 -2.08 13.36
N LEU A 318 14.37 -2.48 12.13
CA LEU A 318 13.71 -3.58 11.43
C LEU A 318 14.72 -4.31 10.56
N HIS A 319 14.77 -5.62 10.70
CA HIS A 319 15.45 -6.51 9.76
C HIS A 319 14.42 -7.44 9.11
N GLU A 320 14.32 -7.40 7.79
CA GLU A 320 13.45 -8.24 6.98
C GLU A 320 14.28 -9.34 6.31
N GLU A 321 14.40 -10.48 7.01
CA GLU A 321 15.28 -11.60 6.67
C GLU A 321 15.12 -12.10 5.23
N ARG A 322 13.89 -12.07 4.68
CA ARG A 322 13.62 -12.57 3.32
C ARG A 322 14.31 -11.73 2.26
N SER A 323 14.28 -10.41 2.43
CA SER A 323 14.86 -9.47 1.48
C SER A 323 16.29 -9.06 1.83
N GLY A 324 16.71 -9.29 3.08
CA GLY A 324 17.94 -8.71 3.64
C GLY A 324 17.83 -7.21 3.88
N THR A 325 16.62 -6.63 3.84
CA THR A 325 16.42 -5.21 4.13
C THR A 325 16.64 -4.95 5.62
N LEU A 326 17.45 -3.94 5.94
CA LEU A 326 17.70 -3.47 7.29
C LEU A 326 17.44 -1.97 7.36
N PHE A 327 16.59 -1.54 8.28
CA PHE A 327 16.47 -0.14 8.68
C PHE A 327 16.87 0.03 10.13
N ALA A 328 17.62 1.08 10.43
CA ALA A 328 17.97 1.50 11.77
C ALA A 328 17.86 3.01 11.90
N ARG A 329 17.38 3.48 13.06
CA ARG A 329 17.29 4.89 13.43
C ARG A 329 17.84 5.10 14.84
N SER A 330 18.42 6.27 15.07
CA SER A 330 18.84 6.69 16.42
C SER A 330 17.66 7.21 17.27
N SER A 331 16.68 7.86 16.64
CA SER A 331 15.44 8.32 17.27
C SER A 331 14.34 8.56 16.22
N TRP A 332 13.18 9.04 16.68
CA TRP A 332 12.07 9.48 15.83
C TRP A 332 12.11 10.99 15.50
N GLU A 333 13.13 11.70 15.97
CA GLU A 333 13.34 13.12 15.70
C GLU A 333 13.84 13.36 14.27
N GLU A 334 13.78 14.61 13.81
CA GLU A 334 14.16 14.99 12.44
C GLU A 334 15.67 15.03 12.20
N ASP A 335 16.45 15.21 13.27
CA ASP A 335 17.91 15.21 13.27
C ASP A 335 18.51 13.81 13.51
N ALA A 336 17.66 12.79 13.61
CA ALA A 336 18.10 11.41 13.83
C ALA A 336 19.06 10.95 12.74
N GLU A 337 20.07 10.18 13.14
CA GLU A 337 20.79 9.31 12.22
C GLU A 337 19.88 8.17 11.75
N TRP A 338 19.97 7.83 10.47
CA TRP A 338 19.21 6.76 9.85
C TRP A 338 20.08 5.96 8.89
N LEU A 339 19.93 4.63 8.91
CA LEU A 339 20.56 3.70 7.99
C LEU A 339 19.48 2.89 7.30
N GLY A 340 19.56 2.78 5.98
CA GLY A 340 18.83 1.82 5.18
C GLY A 340 19.78 0.96 4.36
N VAL A 341 19.67 -0.36 4.51
CA VAL A 341 20.34 -1.34 3.65
C VAL A 341 19.26 -2.12 2.91
N PHE A 342 19.25 -2.07 1.59
CA PHE A 342 18.22 -2.70 0.75
C PHE A 342 18.77 -2.90 -0.65
N GLY A 343 18.39 -3.99 -1.32
CA GLY A 343 18.86 -4.30 -2.68
C GLY A 343 20.39 -4.33 -2.83
N GLY A 344 21.12 -4.67 -1.76
CA GLY A 344 22.58 -4.65 -1.71
C GLY A 344 23.24 -3.26 -1.63
N LEU A 345 22.46 -2.20 -1.49
CA LEU A 345 22.93 -0.83 -1.31
C LEU A 345 22.74 -0.39 0.13
N GLY A 346 23.66 0.42 0.65
CA GLY A 346 23.54 1.07 1.95
C GLY A 346 23.46 2.59 1.80
N GLN A 347 22.50 3.21 2.47
CA GLN A 347 22.34 4.65 2.57
C GLN A 347 22.35 5.08 4.04
N LEU A 348 23.09 6.14 4.33
CA LEU A 348 23.16 6.77 5.64
C LEU A 348 22.61 8.18 5.52
N PHE A 349 21.70 8.55 6.40
CA PHE A 349 21.29 9.93 6.62
C PHE A 349 21.92 10.42 7.93
N ARG A 350 22.70 11.50 7.83
CA ARG A 350 23.39 12.16 8.95
C ARG A 350 23.60 13.62 8.59
N ASP A 351 23.54 14.51 9.59
CA ASP A 351 23.74 15.96 9.41
C ASP A 351 22.83 16.59 8.32
N GLY A 352 21.59 16.09 8.22
CA GLY A 352 20.62 16.58 7.25
C GLY A 352 20.82 16.09 5.81
N GLN A 353 21.76 15.18 5.56
CA GLN A 353 22.11 14.74 4.20
C GLN A 353 22.09 13.22 4.04
N VAL A 354 21.68 12.77 2.86
CA VAL A 354 21.78 11.37 2.44
C VAL A 354 23.12 11.13 1.76
N GLN A 355 23.84 10.11 2.20
CA GLN A 355 25.11 9.69 1.64
C GLN A 355 25.20 8.15 1.56
N PRO A 356 26.09 7.59 0.73
CA PRO A 356 26.37 6.16 0.77
C PRO A 356 26.83 5.73 2.17
N ALA A 357 26.28 4.64 2.70
CA ALA A 357 26.67 4.13 4.00
C ALA A 357 28.10 3.56 3.96
N PRO A 358 28.99 3.91 4.91
CA PRO A 358 30.37 3.44 4.95
C PRO A 358 30.46 2.03 5.54
N LEU A 359 29.76 1.05 4.92
CA LEU A 359 29.55 -0.28 5.50
C LEU A 359 30.85 -1.07 5.75
N LEU A 360 31.98 -0.70 5.12
CA LEU A 360 33.29 -1.32 5.37
C LEU A 360 33.86 -1.06 6.77
N LYS A 361 33.28 -0.15 7.55
CA LYS A 361 33.67 0.14 8.93
C LYS A 361 32.50 -0.17 9.86
N PRO A 362 32.77 -0.52 11.13
CA PRO A 362 31.73 -0.57 12.15
C PRO A 362 30.94 0.74 12.16
N LEU A 363 29.62 0.63 12.06
CA LEU A 363 28.70 1.75 12.05
C LEU A 363 27.67 1.57 13.16
N GLU A 364 27.68 2.48 14.12
CA GLU A 364 26.68 2.53 15.19
C GLU A 364 25.56 3.49 14.80
N ILE A 365 24.31 3.04 14.92
CA ILE A 365 23.09 3.83 14.68
C ILE A 365 22.12 3.56 15.82
N GLY A 366 21.99 4.51 16.75
CA GLY A 366 21.18 4.32 17.95
C GLY A 366 21.70 3.13 18.77
N SER A 367 20.84 2.14 19.02
CA SER A 367 21.21 0.94 19.77
C SER A 367 21.75 -0.21 18.90
N ALA A 368 21.94 0.00 17.60
CA ALA A 368 22.44 -1.03 16.69
C ALA A 368 23.87 -0.78 16.24
N MET A 369 24.68 -1.85 16.27
CA MET A 369 25.98 -1.90 15.63
C MET A 369 25.90 -2.71 14.34
N ILE A 370 26.34 -2.11 13.25
CA ILE A 370 26.40 -2.69 11.92
C ILE A 370 27.86 -2.95 11.59
N LEU A 371 28.18 -4.22 11.41
CA LEU A 371 29.46 -4.69 10.93
C LEU A 371 29.26 -5.23 9.51
N SER A 372 30.22 -4.98 8.63
CA SER A 372 30.26 -5.68 7.34
C SER A 372 31.39 -6.68 7.33
N GLY A 373 31.06 -7.90 6.95
CA GLY A 373 32.01 -8.91 6.53
C GLY A 373 32.63 -8.55 5.19
N SER A 374 33.95 -8.73 5.07
CA SER A 374 34.58 -8.96 3.77
C SER A 374 34.80 -10.46 3.58
N ARG A 375 34.72 -10.96 2.35
CA ARG A 375 35.01 -12.38 2.05
C ARG A 375 36.45 -12.81 2.39
N THR A 376 37.33 -11.84 2.60
CA THR A 376 38.76 -12.02 2.82
C THR A 376 39.18 -11.92 4.28
N GLU A 377 38.40 -11.24 5.12
CA GLU A 377 38.68 -11.10 6.55
C GLU A 377 38.01 -12.22 7.34
N ARG A 378 38.78 -12.83 8.25
CA ARG A 378 38.30 -13.91 9.13
C ARG A 378 38.02 -13.44 10.55
N GLU A 379 38.36 -12.19 10.86
CA GLU A 379 38.24 -11.57 12.17
C GLU A 379 37.71 -10.15 11.98
N PHE A 380 36.81 -9.72 12.85
CA PHE A 380 36.27 -8.37 12.88
C PHE A 380 36.66 -7.70 14.19
N GLN A 381 37.14 -6.47 14.09
CA GLN A 381 37.34 -5.66 15.28
C GLN A 381 35.99 -5.21 15.80
N VAL A 382 35.67 -5.67 17.00
CA VAL A 382 34.47 -5.24 17.73
C VAL A 382 34.82 -3.97 18.49
N PRO A 383 34.17 -2.82 18.21
CA PRO A 383 34.41 -1.60 18.96
C PRO A 383 34.07 -1.79 20.45
N ASP A 384 34.74 -1.03 21.32
CA ASP A 384 34.46 -1.00 22.76
C ASP A 384 33.16 -0.20 23.03
N SER A 385 32.05 -0.79 22.58
CA SER A 385 30.70 -0.26 22.60
C SER A 385 29.75 -1.37 23.03
N THR A 386 28.65 -1.01 23.69
CA THR A 386 27.65 -1.97 24.20
C THR A 386 26.28 -1.75 23.56
N PRO A 387 26.14 -1.97 22.24
CA PRO A 387 24.87 -1.87 21.54
C PRO A 387 23.94 -3.03 21.94
N ASP A 388 22.62 -2.78 21.88
CA ASP A 388 21.60 -3.79 22.15
C ASP A 388 21.50 -4.82 21.02
N HIS A 389 21.80 -4.40 19.78
CA HIS A 389 21.67 -5.22 18.59
C HIS A 389 22.94 -5.20 17.75
N TRP A 390 23.31 -6.37 17.23
CA TRP A 390 24.45 -6.57 16.34
C TRP A 390 23.97 -7.12 15.00
N PHE A 391 24.34 -6.43 13.91
CA PHE A 391 24.09 -6.89 12.55
C PHE A 391 25.41 -7.14 11.84
N LEU A 392 25.48 -8.26 11.14
CA LEU A 392 26.64 -8.61 10.33
C LEU A 392 26.18 -8.78 8.88
N LEU A 393 26.60 -7.86 8.02
CA LEU A 393 26.27 -7.83 6.60
C LEU A 393 27.33 -8.59 5.80
N GLY A 394 26.97 -9.12 4.62
CA GLY A 394 27.96 -9.61 3.65
C GLY A 394 28.59 -10.98 3.94
N LEU A 395 28.07 -11.76 4.90
CA LEU A 395 28.42 -13.16 5.03
C LEU A 395 27.71 -13.98 3.94
N THR A 396 28.42 -14.27 2.85
CA THR A 396 27.97 -15.21 1.81
C THR A 396 28.96 -16.33 1.65
#